data_AF-A0A926FKA9-F1
#
_entry.id   AF-A0A926FKA9-F1
#
_cell.length_a   1.000
_cell.length_b   1.000
_cell.length_c   1.000
_cell.angle_alpha   90.00
_cell.angle_beta   90.00
_cell.angle_gamma   90.00
#
_symmetry.space_group_name_H-M   'P 1'
#
loop_
_entity.id
_entity.type
_entity.pdbx_description
1 polymer ?
#
loop_
_entity_poly.entity_id
_entity_poly.type
_entity_poly.pdbx_seq_one_letter_code
_entity_poly.pdbx_strand_id
1 'polypeptide(L)'
;MRHLLAWAAAVEVLGLASLPLLRAFFGNRRDAALLSRPVGLALVGYTAWLLTLPGLPFSRFTVLAALGLVALLSYRLYRGRVDEEPRFWGREETRASILFWGCAAVFLVIRTFGPEVLGAEKFMDLAFLNSIARGQAMPPVDPWMVGKTINYYYWGYLLAAVPAKLGAVTPHVAYNLAVATFPAYSFVTAVCLGLRLSRGRRGGGLGAGVATVFAGNLVGALDAWKKPFDRGFDYWHASRVIGAGDTINEFPFFTF
;
A
#
# COMPACT_ATOMS: atom_id res chain seq x y z
N MET A 1 -2.66 14.83 -13.77
CA MET A 1 -1.70 15.33 -12.75
C MET A 1 -2.33 15.57 -11.37
N ARG A 2 -3.48 16.27 -11.26
CA ARG A 2 -4.16 16.52 -9.96
C ARG A 2 -4.32 15.28 -9.07
N HIS A 3 -4.86 14.18 -9.61
CA HIS A 3 -5.09 12.96 -8.83
C HIS A 3 -3.79 12.30 -8.34
N LEU A 4 -2.73 12.35 -9.13
CA LEU A 4 -1.42 11.82 -8.74
C LEU A 4 -0.85 12.60 -7.55
N LEU A 5 -0.88 13.93 -7.61
CA LEU A 5 -0.41 14.80 -6.52
C LEU A 5 -1.27 14.64 -5.27
N ALA A 6 -2.60 14.57 -5.41
CA ALA A 6 -3.51 14.37 -4.29
C ALA A 6 -3.30 13.01 -3.61
N TRP A 7 -3.07 11.95 -4.39
CA TRP A 7 -2.73 10.63 -3.87
C TRP A 7 -1.39 10.65 -3.14
N ALA A 8 -0.36 11.21 -3.75
CA ALA A 8 0.96 11.32 -3.13
C ALA A 8 0.89 12.09 -1.79
N ALA A 9 0.21 13.24 -1.78
CA ALA A 9 -0.02 13.99 -0.55
C ALA A 9 -0.78 13.19 0.51
N ALA A 10 -1.82 12.43 0.11
CA ALA A 10 -2.56 11.58 1.04
C ALA A 10 -1.66 10.51 1.67
N VAL A 11 -0.85 9.82 0.87
CA VAL A 11 0.11 8.81 1.35
C VAL A 11 1.15 9.43 2.30
N GLU A 12 1.68 10.61 1.97
CA GLU A 12 2.62 11.34 2.83
C GLU A 12 2.00 11.71 4.18
N VAL A 13 0.79 12.28 4.16
CA VAL A 13 0.09 12.71 5.38
C VAL A 13 -0.24 11.51 6.27
N LEU A 14 -0.63 10.37 5.69
CA LEU A 14 -0.81 9.12 6.43
C LEU A 14 0.49 8.69 7.12
N GLY A 15 1.62 8.75 6.40
CA GLY A 15 2.92 8.42 6.97
C GLY A 15 3.32 9.34 8.12
N LEU A 16 3.16 10.66 7.93
CA LEU A 16 3.48 11.67 8.93
C LEU A 16 2.65 11.49 10.22
N ALA A 17 1.40 11.05 10.13
CA ALA A 17 0.57 10.79 11.30
C ALA A 17 1.17 9.73 12.24
N SER A 18 1.75 8.66 11.70
CA SER A 18 2.40 7.60 12.50
C SER A 18 3.87 7.87 12.86
N LEU A 19 4.52 8.85 12.23
CA LEU A 19 5.97 9.05 12.36
C LEU A 19 6.44 9.31 13.80
N PRO A 20 5.77 10.18 14.61
CA PRO A 20 6.14 10.38 16.01
C PRO A 20 6.09 9.08 16.84
N LEU A 21 5.01 8.30 16.72
CA LEU A 21 4.85 7.01 17.36
C LEU A 21 6.01 6.07 17.03
N LEU A 22 6.35 5.94 15.75
CA LEU A 22 7.41 5.04 15.32
C LEU A 22 8.79 5.47 15.83
N ARG A 23 9.05 6.77 15.95
CA ARG A 23 10.29 7.27 16.58
C ARG A 23 10.36 6.90 18.05
N ALA A 24 9.25 7.05 18.78
CA ALA A 24 9.14 6.70 20.18
C ALA A 24 9.24 5.18 20.42
N PHE A 25 8.85 4.37 19.43
CA PHE A 25 8.94 2.92 19.49
C PHE A 25 10.34 2.39 19.14
N PHE A 26 10.90 2.82 18.00
CA PHE A 26 12.17 2.29 17.50
C PHE A 26 13.41 2.97 18.08
N GLY A 27 13.26 4.14 18.71
CA GLY A 27 14.37 4.94 19.24
C GLY A 27 15.37 5.41 18.18
N ASN A 28 15.06 5.27 16.89
CA ASN A 28 15.91 5.73 15.80
C ASN A 28 15.06 6.27 14.64
N ARG A 29 15.65 7.21 13.90
CA ARG A 29 14.95 7.96 12.86
C ARG A 29 14.81 7.18 11.55
N ARG A 30 15.79 6.33 11.21
CA ARG A 30 15.83 5.59 9.94
C ARG A 30 14.65 4.64 9.80
N ASP A 31 14.43 3.80 10.78
CA ASP A 31 13.38 2.78 10.72
C ASP A 31 11.99 3.39 10.85
N ALA A 32 11.86 4.41 11.71
CA ALA A 32 10.63 5.18 11.80
C ALA A 32 10.27 5.84 10.46
N ALA A 33 11.25 6.40 9.74
CA ALA A 33 11.03 6.99 8.43
C ALA A 33 10.62 5.94 7.38
N LEU A 34 11.32 4.79 7.33
CA LEU A 34 11.01 3.70 6.39
C LEU A 34 9.60 3.13 6.58
N LEU A 35 9.19 2.93 7.84
CA LEU A 35 7.92 2.29 8.19
C LEU A 35 6.75 3.27 8.36
N SER A 36 6.99 4.59 8.29
CA SER A 36 5.96 5.62 8.47
C SER A 36 4.76 5.42 7.54
N ARG A 37 4.97 5.36 6.22
CA ARG A 37 3.91 5.21 5.22
C ARG A 37 3.09 3.91 5.38
N PRO A 38 3.70 2.70 5.46
CA PRO A 38 2.92 1.47 5.62
C PRO A 38 2.15 1.42 6.94
N VAL A 39 2.78 1.81 8.06
CA VAL A 39 2.12 1.81 9.37
C VAL A 39 1.04 2.88 9.44
N GLY A 40 1.29 4.06 8.89
CA GLY A 40 0.31 5.14 8.80
C GLY A 40 -0.94 4.73 8.04
N LEU A 41 -0.79 4.09 6.88
CA LEU A 41 -1.91 3.55 6.11
C LEU A 41 -2.70 2.51 6.92
N ALA A 42 -2.02 1.56 7.56
CA ALA A 42 -2.66 0.50 8.33
C ALA A 42 -3.40 1.05 9.55
N LEU A 43 -2.77 1.91 10.35
CA LEU A 43 -3.37 2.48 11.57
C LEU A 43 -4.56 3.37 11.24
N VAL A 44 -4.44 4.27 10.26
CA VAL A 44 -5.55 5.15 9.87
C VAL A 44 -6.66 4.37 9.22
N GLY A 45 -6.36 3.40 8.34
CA GLY A 45 -7.38 2.52 7.75
C GLY A 45 -8.12 1.72 8.81
N TYR A 46 -7.41 1.17 9.79
CA TYR A 46 -8.03 0.38 10.87
C TYR A 46 -8.89 1.23 11.79
N THR A 47 -8.37 2.40 12.17
CA THR A 47 -9.12 3.35 12.97
C THR A 47 -10.37 3.83 12.21
N ALA A 48 -10.25 4.14 10.92
CA ALA A 48 -11.39 4.56 10.10
C ALA A 48 -12.44 3.45 9.99
N TRP A 49 -12.02 2.18 9.83
CA TRP A 49 -12.92 1.03 9.84
C TRP A 49 -13.61 0.85 11.20
N LEU A 50 -12.86 0.92 12.31
CA LEU A 50 -13.43 0.84 13.67
C LEU A 50 -14.48 1.91 13.93
N LEU A 51 -14.24 3.14 13.47
CA LEU A 51 -15.21 4.23 13.61
C LEU A 51 -16.53 3.95 12.89
N THR A 52 -16.56 3.06 11.90
CA THR A 52 -17.81 2.68 11.22
C THR A 52 -18.64 1.63 11.96
N LEU A 53 -18.03 0.86 12.87
CA LEU A 53 -18.74 -0.16 13.67
C LEU A 53 -19.95 0.37 14.46
N PRO A 54 -19.90 1.55 15.11
CA PRO A 54 -21.07 2.15 15.76
C PRO A 54 -22.10 2.75 14.77
N GLY A 55 -21.92 2.59 13.46
CA GLY A 55 -22.84 3.08 12.42
C GLY A 55 -22.42 4.40 11.77
N LEU A 56 -21.22 4.93 12.04
CA LEU A 56 -20.74 6.11 11.29
C LEU A 56 -20.48 5.74 9.84
N PRO A 57 -20.78 6.63 8.87
CA PRO A 57 -20.51 6.37 7.47
C PRO A 57 -19.01 6.28 7.20
N PHE A 58 -18.56 5.39 6.31
CA PHE A 58 -17.20 5.39 5.77
C PHE A 58 -16.98 6.57 4.80
N SER A 59 -16.98 7.78 5.35
CA SER A 59 -16.89 9.03 4.61
C SER A 59 -15.48 9.61 4.65
N ARG A 60 -15.22 10.65 3.83
CA ARG A 60 -13.96 11.42 3.93
C ARG A 60 -13.77 12.02 5.32
N PHE A 61 -14.84 12.45 5.99
CA PHE A 61 -14.78 12.98 7.36
C PHE A 61 -14.34 11.91 8.36
N THR A 62 -14.85 10.70 8.23
CA THR A 62 -14.47 9.57 9.10
C THR A 62 -12.99 9.21 8.94
N VAL A 63 -12.49 9.22 7.69
CA VAL A 63 -11.06 9.01 7.43
C VAL A 63 -10.20 10.16 7.99
N LEU A 64 -10.66 11.41 7.88
CA LEU A 64 -9.97 12.57 8.48
C LEU A 64 -9.98 12.52 10.02
N ALA A 65 -11.09 12.09 10.63
CA ALA A 65 -11.19 11.90 12.07
C ALA A 65 -10.25 10.80 12.57
N ALA A 66 -10.19 9.68 11.85
CA ALA A 66 -9.22 8.60 12.12
C ALA A 66 -7.78 9.08 11.99
N LEU A 67 -7.46 9.83 10.94
CA LEU A 67 -6.15 10.44 10.73
C LEU A 67 -5.77 11.37 11.89
N GLY A 68 -6.69 12.25 12.30
CA GLY A 68 -6.50 13.17 13.42
C GLY A 68 -6.29 12.45 14.74
N LEU A 69 -7.07 11.39 15.01
CA LEU A 69 -6.93 10.57 16.21
C LEU A 69 -5.56 9.85 16.24
N VAL A 70 -5.16 9.22 15.14
CA VAL A 70 -3.86 8.55 15.04
C VAL A 70 -2.72 9.55 15.22
N ALA A 71 -2.78 10.72 14.56
CA ALA A 71 -1.77 11.77 14.70
C ALA A 71 -1.67 12.29 16.15
N LEU A 72 -2.82 12.52 16.80
CA LEU A 72 -2.89 12.98 18.19
C LEU A 72 -2.27 11.95 19.16
N LEU A 73 -2.68 10.69 19.05
CA LEU A 73 -2.17 9.61 19.91
C LEU A 73 -0.67 9.39 19.67
N SER A 74 -0.26 9.41 18.41
CA SER A 74 1.14 9.30 17.99
C SER A 74 2.01 10.40 18.61
N TYR A 75 1.55 11.65 18.56
CA TYR A 75 2.25 12.78 19.18
C TYR A 75 2.27 12.69 20.71
N ARG A 76 1.14 12.34 21.36
CA ARG A 76 1.05 12.17 22.82
C ARG A 76 2.02 11.11 23.33
N LEU A 77 2.09 9.95 22.67
CA LEU A 77 3.00 8.87 23.01
C LEU A 77 4.46 9.25 22.79
N TYR A 78 4.75 10.03 21.75
CA TYR A 78 6.09 10.56 21.52
C TYR A 78 6.53 11.51 22.64
N ARG A 79 5.69 12.49 23.01
CA ARG A 79 5.99 13.45 24.09
C ARG A 79 6.13 12.79 25.47
N GLY A 80 5.50 11.64 25.69
CA GLY A 80 5.68 10.87 26.92
C GLY A 80 6.99 10.09 27.00
N ARG A 81 7.76 10.00 25.90
CA ARG A 81 9.03 9.24 25.84
C ARG A 81 10.22 10.06 25.38
N VAL A 82 9.99 11.20 24.74
CA VAL A 82 11.03 12.03 24.11
C VAL A 82 10.75 13.50 24.44
N ASP A 83 11.70 14.14 25.11
CA ASP A 83 11.57 15.54 25.55
C ASP A 83 11.76 16.56 24.42
N GLU A 84 12.43 16.17 23.34
CA GLU A 84 12.65 17.00 22.15
C GLU A 84 11.38 17.16 21.30
N GLU A 85 11.26 18.28 20.59
CA GLU A 85 10.19 18.47 19.60
C GLU A 85 10.39 17.58 18.37
N PRO A 86 9.33 16.95 17.83
CA PRO A 86 9.47 16.05 16.69
C PRO A 86 9.77 16.86 15.43
N ARG A 87 11.03 16.82 14.97
CA ARG A 87 11.38 17.33 13.64
C ARG A 87 10.79 16.44 12.56
N PHE A 88 9.66 16.78 11.96
CA PHE A 88 8.93 15.90 11.04
C PHE A 88 9.71 15.50 9.78
N TRP A 89 10.58 16.37 9.26
CA TRP A 89 11.34 16.08 8.04
C TRP A 89 12.85 16.21 8.25
N GLY A 90 13.63 15.45 7.48
CA GLY A 90 15.08 15.37 7.62
C GLY A 90 15.70 14.38 6.65
N ARG A 91 17.00 14.08 6.85
CA ARG A 91 17.77 13.22 5.92
C ARG A 91 17.21 11.82 5.77
N GLU A 92 16.81 11.18 6.87
CA GLU A 92 16.28 9.81 6.86
C GLU A 92 14.87 9.76 6.25
N GLU A 93 14.03 10.77 6.49
CA GLU A 93 12.73 10.89 5.84
C GLU A 93 12.90 11.09 4.34
N THR A 94 13.78 11.98 3.90
CA THR A 94 14.08 12.17 2.47
C THR A 94 14.55 10.85 1.83
N ARG A 95 15.43 10.08 2.50
CA ARG A 95 15.88 8.77 2.00
C ARG A 95 14.73 7.77 1.89
N ALA A 96 13.91 7.66 2.93
CA ALA A 96 12.74 6.78 2.92
C ALA A 96 11.74 7.17 1.83
N SER A 97 11.50 8.48 1.64
CA SER A 97 10.65 9.02 0.58
C SER A 97 11.18 8.67 -0.80
N ILE A 98 12.49 8.82 -1.04
CA ILE A 98 13.11 8.47 -2.33
C ILE A 98 13.00 6.97 -2.59
N LEU A 99 13.24 6.12 -1.59
CA LEU A 99 13.10 4.67 -1.74
C LEU A 99 11.65 4.26 -2.03
N PHE A 100 10.70 4.82 -1.28
CA PHE A 100 9.27 4.55 -1.44
C PHE A 100 8.77 5.00 -2.81
N TRP A 101 8.92 6.30 -3.14
CA TRP A 101 8.42 6.85 -4.38
C TRP A 101 9.21 6.40 -5.60
N GLY A 102 10.50 6.08 -5.45
CA GLY A 102 11.30 5.45 -6.50
C GLY A 102 10.74 4.07 -6.88
N CYS A 103 10.45 3.22 -5.89
CA CYS A 103 9.80 1.94 -6.13
C CYS A 103 8.40 2.13 -6.73
N ALA A 104 7.58 3.01 -6.15
CA ALA A 104 6.24 3.29 -6.66
C ALA A 104 6.26 3.83 -8.10
N ALA A 105 7.25 4.64 -8.46
CA ALA A 105 7.42 5.14 -9.83
C ALA A 105 7.77 4.01 -10.81
N VAL A 106 8.62 3.05 -10.42
CA VAL A 106 8.89 1.87 -11.25
C VAL A 106 7.60 1.08 -11.52
N PHE A 107 6.81 0.78 -10.48
CA PHE A 107 5.54 0.08 -10.66
C PHE A 107 4.49 0.90 -11.40
N LEU A 108 4.49 2.22 -11.25
CA LEU A 108 3.63 3.09 -12.04
C LEU A 108 4.00 3.04 -13.52
N VAL A 109 5.29 3.05 -13.86
CA VAL A 109 5.78 2.86 -15.23
C VAL A 109 5.35 1.50 -15.77
N ILE A 110 5.54 0.40 -15.02
CA ILE A 110 5.03 -0.93 -15.38
C ILE A 110 3.53 -0.88 -15.65
N ARG A 111 2.76 -0.19 -14.79
CA ARG A 111 1.31 -0.04 -14.93
C ARG A 111 0.91 0.73 -16.20
N THR A 112 1.75 1.64 -16.70
CA THR A 112 1.46 2.40 -17.93
C THR A 112 1.43 1.55 -19.21
N PHE A 113 2.05 0.36 -19.21
CA PHE A 113 2.03 -0.55 -20.36
C PHE A 113 0.72 -1.35 -20.51
N GLY A 114 -0.15 -1.33 -19.51
CA GLY A 114 -1.46 -1.97 -19.60
C GLY A 114 -2.48 -1.44 -18.59
N PRO A 115 -2.72 -0.12 -18.50
CA PRO A 115 -3.44 0.56 -17.42
C PRO A 115 -4.94 0.24 -17.35
N GLU A 116 -5.44 -0.48 -18.35
CA GLU A 116 -6.80 -0.98 -18.43
C GLU A 116 -7.09 -1.95 -17.28
N VAL A 117 -8.34 -1.96 -16.83
CA VAL A 117 -8.83 -2.88 -15.79
C VAL A 117 -9.58 -4.01 -16.48
N LEU A 118 -8.82 -4.77 -17.28
CA LEU A 118 -9.30 -5.88 -18.08
C LEU A 118 -8.53 -7.16 -17.73
N GLY A 119 -9.26 -8.27 -17.74
CA GLY A 119 -8.71 -9.61 -17.45
C GLY A 119 -8.54 -9.92 -15.97
N ALA A 120 -8.43 -11.23 -15.68
CA ALA A 120 -8.29 -11.79 -14.34
C ALA A 120 -9.30 -11.19 -13.34
N GLU A 121 -8.86 -10.97 -12.11
CA GLU A 121 -9.68 -10.44 -11.00
C GLU A 121 -9.78 -8.91 -10.99
N LYS A 122 -9.11 -8.21 -11.92
CA LYS A 122 -8.98 -6.74 -11.90
C LYS A 122 -10.34 -6.03 -11.93
N PHE A 123 -11.31 -6.56 -12.68
CA PHE A 123 -12.65 -6.00 -12.73
C PHE A 123 -13.38 -6.14 -11.38
N MET A 124 -13.26 -7.31 -10.75
CA MET A 124 -13.80 -7.53 -9.39
C MET A 124 -13.12 -6.60 -8.39
N ASP A 125 -11.80 -6.46 -8.43
CA ASP A 125 -11.06 -5.58 -7.55
C ASP A 125 -11.53 -4.12 -7.66
N LEU A 126 -11.68 -3.63 -8.88
CA LEU A 126 -12.19 -2.29 -9.12
C LEU A 126 -13.64 -2.17 -8.65
N ALA A 127 -14.48 -3.18 -8.84
CA ALA A 127 -15.86 -3.17 -8.37
C ALA A 127 -15.93 -3.06 -6.83
N PHE A 128 -15.10 -3.82 -6.10
CA PHE A 128 -15.01 -3.76 -4.65
C PHE A 128 -14.44 -2.43 -4.16
N LEU A 129 -13.35 -1.94 -4.76
CA LEU A 129 -12.82 -0.61 -4.47
C LEU A 129 -13.85 0.48 -4.74
N ASN A 130 -14.60 0.38 -5.83
CA ASN A 130 -15.64 1.34 -6.19
C ASN A 130 -16.79 1.34 -5.17
N SER A 131 -17.24 0.16 -4.73
CA SER A 131 -18.24 0.02 -3.66
C SER A 131 -17.80 0.72 -2.38
N ILE A 132 -16.56 0.53 -1.94
CA ILE A 132 -16.03 1.13 -0.71
C ILE A 132 -15.73 2.63 -0.86
N ALA A 133 -15.08 3.02 -1.96
CA ALA A 133 -14.63 4.39 -2.18
C ALA A 133 -15.81 5.35 -2.41
N ARG A 134 -16.86 4.92 -3.09
CA ARG A 134 -18.08 5.72 -3.31
C ARG A 134 -19.14 5.51 -2.24
N GLY A 135 -19.25 4.29 -1.71
CA GLY A 135 -20.19 3.96 -0.65
C GLY A 135 -19.81 4.60 0.69
N GLN A 136 -20.78 4.54 1.60
CA GLN A 136 -20.66 5.00 2.97
C GLN A 136 -21.04 3.92 3.99
N ALA A 137 -21.75 2.87 3.57
CA ALA A 137 -22.12 1.77 4.45
C ALA A 137 -20.93 0.83 4.71
N MET A 138 -20.86 0.32 5.94
CA MET A 138 -20.00 -0.79 6.33
C MET A 138 -20.86 -1.86 7.04
N PRO A 139 -20.76 -3.15 6.64
CA PRO A 139 -19.97 -3.68 5.54
C PRO A 139 -20.37 -3.12 4.16
N PRO A 140 -19.45 -3.09 3.17
CA PRO A 140 -19.73 -2.50 1.86
C PRO A 140 -20.79 -3.31 1.09
N VAL A 141 -21.59 -2.63 0.27
CA VAL A 141 -22.59 -3.28 -0.59
C VAL A 141 -21.89 -4.15 -1.62
N ASP A 142 -22.43 -5.34 -1.87
CA ASP A 142 -21.91 -6.22 -2.91
C ASP A 142 -22.32 -5.70 -4.30
N PRO A 143 -21.36 -5.36 -5.19
CA PRO A 143 -21.68 -4.90 -6.53
C PRO A 143 -22.34 -5.98 -7.41
N TRP A 144 -22.26 -7.25 -7.03
CA TRP A 144 -22.78 -8.39 -7.78
C TRP A 144 -24.08 -8.95 -7.22
N MET A 145 -24.48 -8.55 -6.01
CA MET A 145 -25.64 -9.11 -5.33
C MET A 145 -26.47 -8.01 -4.65
N VAL A 146 -27.53 -7.58 -5.33
CA VAL A 146 -28.42 -6.51 -4.87
C VAL A 146 -28.96 -6.80 -3.46
N GLY A 147 -28.89 -5.80 -2.58
CA GLY A 147 -29.38 -5.90 -1.20
C GLY A 147 -28.49 -6.71 -0.27
N LYS A 148 -27.32 -7.16 -0.73
CA LYS A 148 -26.33 -7.87 0.09
C LYS A 148 -25.05 -7.05 0.25
N THR A 149 -24.19 -7.49 1.15
CA THR A 149 -22.86 -6.94 1.40
C THR A 149 -21.79 -7.88 0.90
N ILE A 150 -20.61 -7.35 0.60
CA ILE A 150 -19.45 -8.14 0.15
C ILE A 150 -19.18 -9.25 1.16
N ASN A 151 -19.33 -10.51 0.74
CA ASN A 151 -18.97 -11.69 1.53
C ASN A 151 -17.58 -12.20 1.14
N TYR A 152 -16.61 -11.30 1.15
CA TYR A 152 -15.22 -11.54 0.78
C TYR A 152 -14.30 -10.65 1.61
N TYR A 153 -13.02 -11.01 1.69
CA TYR A 153 -12.03 -10.18 2.36
C TYR A 153 -11.84 -8.85 1.62
N TYR A 154 -12.33 -7.76 2.21
CA TYR A 154 -12.32 -6.44 1.54
C TYR A 154 -11.27 -5.46 2.06
N TRP A 155 -10.42 -5.89 3.00
CA TRP A 155 -9.48 -5.02 3.70
C TRP A 155 -8.48 -4.32 2.78
N GLY A 156 -7.93 -5.03 1.80
CA GLY A 156 -7.00 -4.43 0.81
C GLY A 156 -7.64 -3.28 0.03
N TYR A 157 -8.90 -3.46 -0.38
CA TYR A 157 -9.67 -2.42 -1.06
C TYR A 157 -10.03 -1.27 -0.12
N LEU A 158 -10.29 -1.55 1.17
CA LEU A 158 -10.48 -0.51 2.18
C LEU A 158 -9.22 0.33 2.35
N LEU A 159 -8.04 -0.30 2.45
CA LEU A 159 -6.77 0.41 2.52
C LEU A 159 -6.51 1.25 1.26
N ALA A 160 -6.88 0.78 0.07
CA ALA A 160 -6.79 1.60 -1.14
C ALA A 160 -7.83 2.75 -1.16
N ALA A 161 -9.00 2.56 -0.56
CA ALA A 161 -10.07 3.56 -0.48
C ALA A 161 -9.73 4.72 0.48
N VAL A 162 -8.90 4.49 1.51
CA VAL A 162 -8.46 5.53 2.48
C VAL A 162 -7.78 6.73 1.78
N PRO A 163 -6.64 6.56 1.07
CA PRO A 163 -6.02 7.65 0.32
C PRO A 163 -6.91 8.14 -0.84
N ALA A 164 -7.74 7.28 -1.43
CA ALA A 164 -8.70 7.69 -2.46
C ALA A 164 -9.71 8.73 -1.92
N LYS A 165 -10.31 8.48 -0.76
CA LYS A 165 -11.25 9.42 -0.11
C LYS A 165 -10.55 10.67 0.40
N LEU A 166 -9.35 10.56 0.98
CA LEU A 166 -8.56 11.71 1.44
C LEU A 166 -8.24 12.67 0.29
N GLY A 167 -7.75 12.12 -0.83
CA GLY A 167 -7.35 12.87 -2.03
C GLY A 167 -8.48 13.16 -3.02
N ALA A 168 -9.72 12.73 -2.73
CA ALA A 168 -10.85 12.77 -3.68
C ALA A 168 -10.48 12.22 -5.07
N VAL A 169 -9.81 11.07 -5.08
CA VAL A 169 -9.35 10.38 -6.30
C VAL A 169 -10.44 9.41 -6.76
N THR A 170 -10.80 9.48 -8.04
CA THR A 170 -11.79 8.58 -8.63
C THR A 170 -11.33 7.11 -8.57
N PRO A 171 -12.22 6.14 -8.31
CA PRO A 171 -11.83 4.74 -8.06
C PRO A 171 -10.94 4.10 -9.13
N HIS A 172 -11.18 4.33 -10.42
CA HIS A 172 -10.35 3.76 -11.49
C HIS A 172 -8.91 4.31 -11.49
N VAL A 173 -8.72 5.58 -11.14
CA VAL A 173 -7.36 6.15 -10.95
C VAL A 173 -6.75 5.63 -9.66
N ALA A 174 -7.54 5.58 -8.58
CA ALA A 174 -7.09 5.06 -7.29
C ALA A 174 -6.63 3.60 -7.38
N TYR A 175 -7.31 2.76 -8.15
CA TYR A 175 -6.92 1.38 -8.42
C TYR A 175 -5.50 1.32 -9.01
N ASN A 176 -5.25 2.06 -10.08
CA ASN A 176 -3.94 2.12 -10.73
C ASN A 176 -2.83 2.65 -9.80
N LEU A 177 -3.14 3.66 -8.99
CA LEU A 177 -2.19 4.22 -8.02
C LEU A 177 -1.95 3.29 -6.82
N ALA A 178 -2.97 2.53 -6.39
CA ALA A 178 -2.85 1.50 -5.36
C ALA A 178 -1.93 0.37 -5.85
N VAL A 179 -2.15 -0.14 -7.06
CA VAL A 179 -1.30 -1.16 -7.70
C VAL A 179 0.17 -0.70 -7.77
N ALA A 180 0.41 0.60 -7.96
CA ALA A 180 1.77 1.15 -7.95
C ALA A 180 2.37 1.36 -6.54
N THR A 181 1.55 1.70 -5.55
CA THR A 181 2.04 2.07 -4.19
C THR A 181 2.10 0.90 -3.22
N PHE A 182 1.29 -0.15 -3.41
CA PHE A 182 1.31 -1.36 -2.57
C PHE A 182 2.66 -2.08 -2.58
N PRO A 183 3.28 -2.33 -3.74
CA PRO A 183 4.64 -2.86 -3.80
C PRO A 183 5.64 -1.95 -3.07
N ALA A 184 5.47 -0.62 -3.15
CA ALA A 184 6.37 0.31 -2.46
C ALA A 184 6.25 0.25 -0.93
N TYR A 185 5.06 -0.01 -0.37
CA TYR A 185 4.88 -0.27 1.06
C TYR A 185 5.64 -1.54 1.48
N SER A 186 5.52 -2.62 0.71
CA SER A 186 6.22 -3.88 0.98
C SER A 186 7.74 -3.72 0.80
N PHE A 187 8.18 -2.97 -0.21
CA PHE A 187 9.59 -2.66 -0.46
C PHE A 187 10.26 -1.97 0.72
N VAL A 188 9.72 -0.85 1.21
CA VAL A 188 10.36 -0.12 2.33
C VAL A 188 10.31 -0.90 3.64
N THR A 189 9.28 -1.71 3.83
CA THR A 189 9.16 -2.62 4.99
C THR A 189 10.25 -3.69 4.95
N ALA A 190 10.44 -4.34 3.80
CA ALA A 190 11.49 -5.32 3.58
C ALA A 190 12.90 -4.70 3.67
N VAL A 191 13.10 -3.46 3.17
CA VAL A 191 14.36 -2.73 3.34
C VAL A 191 14.66 -2.50 4.82
N CYS A 192 13.67 -2.08 5.62
CA CYS A 192 13.85 -1.88 7.05
C CYS A 192 14.26 -3.19 7.75
N LEU A 193 13.58 -4.29 7.43
CA LEU A 193 13.90 -5.62 7.99
C LEU A 193 15.30 -6.08 7.55
N GLY A 194 15.62 -5.97 6.27
CA GLY A 194 16.94 -6.33 5.72
C GLY A 194 18.06 -5.52 6.34
N LEU A 195 17.86 -4.23 6.60
CA LEU A 195 18.83 -3.39 7.32
C LEU A 195 19.00 -3.85 8.77
N ARG A 196 17.94 -4.29 9.45
CA ARG A 196 18.05 -4.82 10.82
C ARG A 196 18.80 -6.15 10.86
N LEU A 197 18.40 -7.11 10.02
CA LEU A 197 18.99 -8.45 9.98
C LEU A 197 20.45 -8.42 9.50
N SER A 198 20.80 -7.49 8.61
CA SER A 198 22.17 -7.33 8.11
C SER A 198 23.04 -6.36 8.91
N ARG A 199 22.62 -5.96 10.13
CA ARG A 199 23.35 -5.01 11.00
C ARG A 199 23.68 -3.67 10.33
N GLY A 200 22.74 -3.16 9.54
CA GLY A 200 22.81 -1.86 8.88
C GLY A 200 23.49 -1.87 7.51
N ARG A 201 23.87 -3.02 6.96
CA ARG A 201 24.48 -3.12 5.63
C ARG A 201 23.45 -2.75 4.56
N ARG A 202 23.73 -1.66 3.82
CA ARG A 202 22.82 -1.16 2.76
C ARG A 202 22.46 -2.20 1.72
N GLY A 203 23.43 -3.04 1.32
CA GLY A 203 23.21 -4.14 0.39
C GLY A 203 22.19 -5.17 0.91
N GLY A 204 22.20 -5.47 2.21
CA GLY A 204 21.21 -6.39 2.80
C GLY A 204 19.81 -5.78 2.85
N GLY A 205 19.71 -4.49 3.14
CA GLY A 205 18.44 -3.74 3.05
C GLY A 205 17.85 -3.70 1.65
N LEU A 206 18.61 -3.16 0.70
CA LEU A 206 18.16 -3.05 -0.70
C LEU A 206 17.91 -4.41 -1.33
N GLY A 207 18.77 -5.40 -1.05
CA GLY A 207 18.59 -6.78 -1.51
C GLY A 207 17.29 -7.39 -1.01
N ALA A 208 16.93 -7.19 0.28
CA ALA A 208 15.65 -7.65 0.81
C ALA A 208 14.46 -6.96 0.12
N GLY A 209 14.51 -5.64 -0.05
CA GLY A 209 13.45 -4.90 -0.76
C GLY A 209 13.25 -5.39 -2.19
N VAL A 210 14.34 -5.50 -2.96
CA VAL A 210 14.31 -5.97 -4.34
C VAL A 210 13.81 -7.41 -4.41
N ALA A 211 14.29 -8.30 -3.54
CA ALA A 211 13.84 -9.68 -3.51
C ALA A 211 12.33 -9.77 -3.24
N THR A 212 11.81 -9.02 -2.27
CA THR A 212 10.39 -9.04 -1.91
C THR A 212 9.48 -8.62 -3.07
N VAL A 213 9.85 -7.59 -3.85
CA VAL A 213 8.94 -7.03 -4.87
C VAL A 213 9.26 -7.45 -6.31
N PHE A 214 10.49 -7.88 -6.61
CA PHE A 214 10.89 -8.25 -7.97
C PHE A 214 11.28 -9.73 -8.13
N ALA A 215 11.73 -10.41 -7.07
CA ALA A 215 12.10 -11.82 -7.22
C ALA A 215 10.87 -12.73 -7.29
N GLY A 216 9.78 -12.35 -6.60
CA GLY A 216 8.48 -13.01 -6.68
C GLY A 216 8.58 -14.54 -6.64
N ASN A 217 7.86 -15.17 -7.58
CA ASN A 217 8.10 -16.53 -8.02
C ASN A 217 9.34 -16.58 -8.95
N LEU A 218 10.27 -17.51 -8.71
CA LEU A 218 11.49 -17.72 -9.54
C LEU A 218 11.20 -17.80 -11.05
N VAL A 219 10.03 -18.28 -11.45
CA VAL A 219 9.57 -18.33 -12.85
C VAL A 219 9.51 -16.93 -13.46
N GLY A 220 9.00 -15.92 -12.76
CA GLY A 220 8.94 -14.54 -13.26
C GLY A 220 10.34 -13.96 -13.49
N ALA A 221 11.28 -14.25 -12.58
CA ALA A 221 12.67 -13.87 -12.74
C ALA A 221 13.35 -14.59 -13.93
N LEU A 222 13.05 -15.88 -14.14
CA LEU A 222 13.55 -16.65 -15.27
C LEU A 222 12.97 -16.18 -16.61
N ASP A 223 11.68 -15.83 -16.66
CA ASP A 223 11.02 -15.33 -17.86
C ASP A 223 11.56 -13.95 -18.25
N ALA A 224 11.74 -13.06 -17.26
CA ALA A 224 12.40 -11.77 -17.45
C ALA A 224 13.86 -11.93 -17.92
N TRP A 225 14.58 -12.93 -17.41
CA TRP A 225 15.97 -13.21 -17.81
C TRP A 225 16.07 -13.79 -19.22
N LYS A 226 15.15 -14.66 -19.62
CA LYS A 226 15.12 -15.28 -20.95
C LYS A 226 14.74 -14.28 -22.05
N LYS A 227 13.88 -13.30 -21.73
CA LYS A 227 13.39 -12.29 -22.67
C LYS A 227 13.38 -10.90 -22.03
N PRO A 228 14.55 -10.33 -21.73
CA PRO A 228 14.62 -9.03 -21.08
C PRO A 228 14.03 -7.96 -22.02
N PHE A 229 13.06 -7.20 -21.51
CA PHE A 229 12.43 -6.08 -22.23
C PHE A 229 11.62 -6.47 -23.48
N ASP A 230 11.14 -7.72 -23.56
CA ASP A 230 10.12 -8.07 -24.56
C ASP A 230 8.85 -7.23 -24.32
N ARG A 231 8.27 -6.69 -25.40
CA ARG A 231 7.00 -5.96 -25.35
C ARG A 231 5.86 -6.84 -24.84
N GLY A 232 6.00 -8.16 -24.95
CA GLY A 232 5.06 -9.14 -24.41
C GLY A 232 5.26 -9.49 -22.93
N PHE A 233 6.24 -8.92 -22.22
CA PHE A 233 6.46 -9.22 -20.81
C PHE A 233 5.36 -8.59 -19.94
N ASP A 234 4.47 -9.44 -19.43
CA ASP A 234 3.43 -9.04 -18.48
C ASP A 234 3.87 -9.41 -17.06
N TYR A 235 4.31 -8.40 -16.30
CA TYR A 235 4.66 -8.57 -14.88
C TYR A 235 3.45 -9.03 -14.04
N TRP A 236 2.23 -8.74 -14.48
CA TRP A 236 0.99 -9.14 -13.79
C TRP A 236 0.51 -10.54 -14.20
N HIS A 237 1.32 -11.28 -14.95
CA HIS A 237 1.01 -12.66 -15.30
C HIS A 237 1.15 -13.59 -14.08
N ALA A 238 0.42 -14.70 -14.13
CA ALA A 238 0.55 -15.79 -13.18
C ALA A 238 0.98 -17.05 -13.93
N SER A 239 1.91 -17.82 -13.37
CA SER A 239 2.26 -19.12 -13.95
C SER A 239 1.07 -20.05 -13.81
N ARG A 240 0.44 -20.45 -14.91
CA ARG A 240 -0.65 -21.43 -14.89
C ARG A 240 -0.08 -22.84 -15.10
N VAL A 241 -0.15 -23.66 -14.07
CA VAL A 241 0.20 -25.08 -14.12
C VAL A 241 -1.08 -25.89 -13.99
N ILE A 242 -1.52 -26.49 -15.09
CA ILE A 242 -2.62 -27.46 -15.10
C ILE A 242 -1.99 -28.84 -14.93
N GLY A 243 -2.06 -29.38 -13.71
CA GLY A 243 -1.50 -30.69 -13.39
C GLY A 243 -2.43 -31.83 -13.79
N ALA A 244 -1.95 -33.07 -13.68
CA ALA A 244 -2.78 -34.26 -13.81
C ALA A 244 -3.84 -34.26 -12.70
N GLY A 245 -5.12 -34.13 -13.06
CA GLY A 245 -6.25 -33.99 -12.12
C GLY A 245 -7.06 -32.70 -12.28
N ASP A 246 -6.88 -31.94 -13.36
CA ASP A 246 -7.64 -30.73 -13.71
C ASP A 246 -7.58 -29.59 -12.69
N THR A 247 -6.61 -29.62 -11.77
CA THR A 247 -6.37 -28.52 -10.84
C THR A 247 -5.56 -27.42 -11.52
N ILE A 248 -6.14 -26.22 -11.57
CA ILE A 248 -5.45 -25.00 -12.02
C ILE A 248 -4.65 -24.45 -10.84
N ASN A 249 -3.33 -24.48 -10.92
CA ASN A 249 -2.44 -23.82 -9.97
C ASN A 249 -1.88 -22.55 -10.61
N GLU A 250 -2.14 -21.40 -9.99
CA GLU A 250 -1.63 -20.11 -10.44
C GLU A 250 -0.69 -19.52 -9.39
N PHE A 251 0.57 -19.28 -9.77
CA PHE A 251 1.52 -18.56 -8.93
C PHE A 251 1.81 -17.21 -9.58
N PRO A 252 1.27 -16.10 -9.05
CA PRO A 252 1.53 -14.79 -9.60
C PRO A 252 3.03 -14.48 -9.52
N PHE A 253 3.53 -13.72 -10.49
CA PHE A 253 4.90 -13.19 -10.42
C PHE A 253 5.08 -12.19 -9.27
N PHE A 254 3.97 -11.77 -8.67
CA PHE A 254 3.90 -10.81 -7.59
C PHE A 254 3.14 -11.36 -6.39
N THR A 255 3.70 -11.19 -5.20
CA THR A 255 3.00 -11.38 -3.92
C THR A 255 3.50 -10.29 -2.99
N PHE A 256 2.67 -9.32 -2.61
CA PHE A 256 3.10 -8.25 -1.70
C PHE A 256 2.02 -7.83 -0.71
#